data_AF-A0A953ENE1-F1
#
_entry.id   AF-A0A953ENE1-F1
#
_cell.length_a   1.000
_cell.length_b   1.000
_cell.length_c   1.000
_cell.angle_alpha   90.00
_cell.angle_beta   90.00
_cell.angle_gamma   90.00
#
_symmetry.space_group_name_H-M   'P 1'
#
loop_
_entity.id
_entity.type
_entity.pdbx_description
1 polymer ?
#
loop_
_entity_poly.entity_id
_entity_poly.type
_entity_poly.pdbx_seq_one_letter_code
_entity_poly.pdbx_strand_id
1 'polypeptide(L)'
;MTLRRFVWPWVHHKLEGAGPIIDDAVIVPNTPIDEVRAFVDTPVKLAAWFGATFDADDATLTIARVPDVLTVGWITTDLIDHGRCLTLTGVIAPGPVRSYVTLRSVAYQRTEADPDGAAVGFGTEVWTHVDLPLRTPPAVVRLLNDVIRRGNRHLRGELGS
;
A
#
# COMPACT_ATOMS: atom_id res chain seq x y z
N MET A 1 28.15 8.04 7.32
CA MET A 1 27.29 7.06 6.64
C MET A 1 26.62 7.75 5.47
N THR A 2 26.95 7.37 4.25
CA THR A 2 26.30 7.88 3.04
C THR A 2 24.90 7.27 2.95
N LEU A 3 23.87 8.11 3.11
CA LEU A 3 22.48 7.75 2.79
C LEU A 3 22.46 7.27 1.33
N ARG A 4 22.45 5.95 1.13
CA ARG A 4 22.14 5.38 -0.18
C ARG A 4 20.74 5.86 -0.53
N ARG A 5 20.66 6.80 -1.47
CA ARG A 5 19.42 7.15 -2.14
C ARG A 5 18.87 5.84 -2.71
N PHE A 6 17.82 5.31 -2.11
CA PHE A 6 17.13 4.14 -2.64
C PHE A 6 16.43 4.61 -3.91
N VAL A 7 17.10 4.44 -5.05
CA VAL A 7 16.50 4.68 -6.35
C VAL A 7 15.60 3.49 -6.61
N TRP A 8 14.30 3.72 -6.51
CA TRP A 8 13.30 2.68 -6.71
C TRP A 8 13.40 2.17 -8.15
N PRO A 9 13.57 0.86 -8.39
CA PRO A 9 13.82 0.35 -9.74
C PRO A 9 12.65 0.57 -10.72
N TRP A 10 11.48 1.00 -10.23
CA TRP A 10 10.24 1.05 -11.01
C TRP A 10 9.47 2.38 -10.95
N VAL A 11 9.89 3.39 -10.17
CA VAL A 11 9.09 4.61 -9.86
C VAL A 11 9.00 5.57 -11.06
N HIS A 12 9.60 5.26 -12.21
CA HIS A 12 9.68 6.20 -13.32
C HIS A 12 9.24 5.67 -14.68
N HIS A 13 8.76 4.43 -14.80
CA HIS A 13 8.04 4.05 -16.02
C HIS A 13 6.57 4.38 -15.89
N LYS A 14 6.31 5.70 -15.90
CA LYS A 14 5.00 6.24 -16.21
C LYS A 14 4.60 5.68 -17.58
N LEU A 15 3.63 4.78 -17.60
CA LEU A 15 3.03 4.32 -18.85
C LEU A 15 2.46 5.56 -19.56
N GLU A 16 2.77 5.73 -20.84
CA GLU A 16 2.13 6.77 -21.65
C GLU A 16 0.60 6.59 -21.57
N GLY A 17 -0.15 7.65 -21.21
CA GLY A 17 -1.58 7.56 -20.93
C GLY A 17 -1.97 7.30 -19.47
N ALA A 18 -1.08 7.55 -18.50
CA ALA A 18 -1.41 7.43 -17.07
C ALA A 18 -2.55 8.38 -16.63
N GLY A 19 -3.55 7.83 -15.93
CA GLY A 19 -4.62 8.56 -15.26
C GLY A 19 -4.22 9.03 -13.86
N PRO A 20 -5.18 9.15 -12.92
CA PRO A 20 -4.89 9.55 -11.54
C PRO A 20 -3.90 8.60 -10.86
N ILE A 21 -3.03 9.16 -10.02
CA ILE A 21 -2.10 8.42 -9.17
C ILE A 21 -2.57 8.56 -7.72
N ILE A 22 -2.49 7.47 -6.96
CA ILE A 22 -2.72 7.48 -5.52
C ILE A 22 -1.44 7.05 -4.83
N ASP A 23 -0.89 7.94 -4.02
CA ASP A 23 0.27 7.70 -3.17
C ASP A 23 -0.12 7.93 -1.71
N ASP A 24 0.19 6.96 -0.85
CA ASP A 24 0.04 7.11 0.59
C ASP A 24 1.12 6.31 1.34
N ALA A 25 1.42 6.72 2.56
CA ALA A 25 2.39 6.04 3.40
C ALA A 25 1.97 6.07 4.86
N VAL A 26 2.32 4.99 5.58
CA VAL A 26 2.13 4.92 7.03
C VAL A 26 3.38 4.39 7.71
N ILE A 27 3.79 5.06 8.79
CA ILE A 27 4.80 4.54 9.71
C ILE A 27 4.07 3.79 10.82
N VAL A 28 4.41 2.51 10.96
CA VAL A 28 4.06 1.66 12.09
C VAL A 28 5.16 1.79 13.15
N PRO A 29 4.91 2.52 14.24
CA PRO A 29 5.91 2.83 15.26
C PRO A 29 6.32 1.56 16.05
N ASN A 30 7.59 1.48 16.46
CA ASN A 30 8.17 0.41 17.27
C ASN A 30 8.08 -1.02 16.70
N THR A 31 7.60 -1.18 15.46
CA THR A 31 7.42 -2.49 14.83
C THR A 31 8.52 -2.77 13.79
N PRO A 32 9.30 -3.85 13.92
CA PRO A 32 10.30 -4.25 12.93
C PRO A 32 9.65 -4.75 11.63
N ILE A 33 10.44 -4.78 10.55
CA ILE A 33 9.94 -5.11 9.21
C ILE A 33 9.35 -6.52 9.12
N ASP A 34 9.96 -7.49 9.82
CA ASP A 34 9.54 -8.89 9.76
C ASP A 34 8.17 -9.10 10.40
N GLU A 35 7.85 -8.34 11.46
CA GLU A 35 6.54 -8.35 12.10
C GLU A 35 5.48 -7.76 11.17
N VAL A 36 5.70 -6.56 10.61
CA VAL A 36 4.77 -5.97 9.64
C VAL A 36 4.59 -6.90 8.43
N ARG A 37 5.68 -7.47 7.93
CA ARG A 37 5.68 -8.37 6.78
C ARG A 37 4.79 -9.59 7.01
N ALA A 38 4.81 -10.21 8.20
CA ALA A 38 3.98 -11.38 8.49
C ALA A 38 2.46 -11.14 8.25
N PHE A 39 2.03 -9.87 8.30
CA PHE A 39 0.66 -9.45 8.08
C PHE A 39 0.35 -9.06 6.64
N VAL A 40 1.34 -8.74 5.80
CA VAL A 40 1.13 -8.23 4.43
C VAL A 40 1.93 -8.99 3.35
N ASP A 41 2.52 -10.13 3.70
CA ASP A 41 3.41 -10.94 2.84
C ASP A 41 2.72 -11.73 1.73
N THR A 42 1.39 -11.81 1.75
CA THR A 42 0.60 -12.51 0.73
C THR A 42 -0.48 -11.60 0.15
N PRO A 43 -0.89 -11.80 -1.11
CA PRO A 43 -1.97 -11.04 -1.72
C PRO A 43 -3.27 -11.06 -0.91
N VAL A 44 -3.62 -12.22 -0.34
CA VAL A 44 -4.84 -12.39 0.48
C VAL A 44 -4.77 -11.56 1.75
N LYS A 45 -3.68 -11.66 2.52
CA LYS A 45 -3.55 -10.88 3.76
C LYS A 45 -3.47 -9.38 3.45
N LEU A 46 -2.71 -8.98 2.43
CA LEU A 46 -2.63 -7.59 1.99
C LEU A 46 -4.01 -7.03 1.61
N ALA A 47 -4.78 -7.76 0.81
CA ALA A 47 -6.14 -7.37 0.45
C ALA A 47 -7.03 -7.20 1.69
N ALA A 48 -7.00 -8.18 2.60
CA ALA A 48 -7.79 -8.15 3.83
C ALA A 48 -7.47 -6.91 4.69
N TRP A 49 -6.21 -6.49 4.79
CA TRP A 49 -5.81 -5.29 5.52
C TRP A 49 -6.38 -4.00 4.98
N PHE A 50 -6.54 -3.92 3.66
CA PHE A 50 -7.22 -2.78 3.03
C PHE A 50 -8.75 -2.93 3.05
N GLY A 51 -9.28 -4.00 3.66
CA GLY A 51 -10.71 -4.30 3.67
C GLY A 51 -11.23 -4.71 2.29
N ALA A 52 -10.36 -5.29 1.46
CA ALA A 52 -10.68 -5.91 0.19
C ALA A 52 -10.66 -7.43 0.32
N THR A 53 -11.40 -8.11 -0.56
CA THR A 53 -11.38 -9.57 -0.68
C THR A 53 -10.63 -9.95 -1.93
N PHE A 54 -9.64 -10.84 -1.82
CA PHE A 54 -8.95 -11.40 -2.97
C PHE A 54 -9.39 -12.84 -3.19
N ASP A 55 -9.98 -13.11 -4.34
CA ASP A 55 -10.29 -14.45 -4.84
C ASP A 55 -9.17 -14.91 -5.77
N ALA A 56 -8.42 -15.91 -5.33
CA ALA A 56 -7.29 -16.45 -6.08
C ALA A 56 -7.73 -17.37 -7.23
N ASP A 57 -8.89 -18.02 -7.11
CA ASP A 57 -9.39 -18.95 -8.13
C ASP A 57 -9.91 -18.16 -9.34
N ASP A 58 -10.62 -17.06 -9.07
CA ASP A 58 -11.15 -16.17 -10.12
C ASP A 58 -10.19 -15.02 -10.48
N ALA A 59 -9.05 -14.92 -9.79
CA ALA A 59 -8.08 -13.83 -9.91
C ALA A 59 -8.74 -12.44 -9.81
N THR A 60 -9.61 -12.26 -8.81
CA THR A 60 -10.36 -11.01 -8.63
C THR A 60 -10.09 -10.37 -7.27
N LEU A 61 -10.03 -9.05 -7.24
CA LEU A 61 -9.98 -8.24 -6.02
C LEU A 61 -11.27 -7.43 -5.92
N THR A 62 -12.03 -7.60 -4.84
CA THR A 62 -13.29 -6.90 -4.61
C THR A 62 -13.19 -5.98 -3.41
N ILE A 63 -13.61 -4.73 -3.60
CA ILE A 63 -13.78 -3.73 -2.56
C ILE A 63 -15.28 -3.44 -2.47
N ALA A 64 -15.90 -3.86 -1.37
CA ALA A 64 -17.32 -3.60 -1.10
C ALA A 64 -17.49 -2.53 -0.01
N ARG A 65 -18.02 -1.37 -0.38
CA ARG A 65 -18.29 -0.22 0.50
C ARG A 65 -19.66 0.35 0.15
N VAL A 66 -20.71 -0.19 0.76
CA VAL A 66 -22.12 0.19 0.48
C VAL A 66 -22.27 1.72 0.32
N PRO A 67 -22.83 2.21 -0.81
CA PRO A 67 -23.43 1.45 -1.93
C PRO A 67 -22.46 0.99 -3.02
N ASP A 68 -21.19 1.37 -2.96
CA ASP A 68 -20.20 1.15 -3.99
C ASP A 68 -19.55 -0.24 -3.91
N VAL A 69 -19.41 -0.90 -5.06
CA VAL A 69 -18.61 -2.12 -5.20
C VAL A 69 -17.65 -1.93 -6.37
N LEU A 70 -16.37 -2.13 -6.12
CA LEU A 70 -15.34 -2.14 -7.16
C LEU A 70 -14.74 -3.53 -7.25
N THR A 71 -14.80 -4.11 -8.44
CA THR A 71 -14.11 -5.37 -8.75
C THR A 71 -12.99 -5.09 -9.73
N VAL A 72 -11.79 -5.56 -9.39
CA VAL A 72 -10.62 -5.58 -10.26
C VAL A 72 -10.41 -7.03 -10.68
N GLY A 73 -10.47 -7.30 -11.98
CA GLY A 73 -10.27 -8.64 -12.54
C GLY A 73 -8.86 -8.86 -13.04
N TRP A 74 -8.56 -10.12 -13.39
CA TRP A 74 -7.26 -10.54 -13.96
C TRP A 74 -6.08 -10.11 -13.11
N ILE A 75 -6.22 -10.27 -11.80
CA ILE A 75 -5.18 -9.92 -10.85
C ILE A 75 -3.98 -10.85 -11.03
N THR A 76 -2.81 -10.27 -11.21
CA THR A 76 -1.53 -10.96 -11.07
C THR A 76 -0.69 -10.30 -9.99
N THR A 77 0.10 -11.12 -9.29
CA THR A 77 0.87 -10.70 -8.13
C THR A 77 2.32 -11.10 -8.27
N ASP A 78 3.23 -10.15 -8.03
CA ASP A 78 4.67 -10.41 -8.06
C ASP A 78 5.35 -9.85 -6.81
N LEU A 79 6.18 -10.68 -6.18
CA LEU A 79 7.12 -10.24 -5.15
C LEU A 79 8.41 -9.76 -5.82
N ILE A 80 8.76 -8.50 -5.60
CA ILE A 80 9.99 -7.89 -6.11
C ILE A 80 10.83 -7.34 -4.96
N ASP A 81 12.06 -6.92 -5.27
CA ASP A 81 13.03 -6.39 -4.30
C ASP A 81 13.21 -7.29 -3.06
N HIS A 82 13.56 -8.57 -3.30
CA HIS A 82 13.79 -9.56 -2.24
C HIS A 82 12.59 -9.76 -1.28
N GLY A 83 11.37 -9.53 -1.78
CA GLY A 83 10.13 -9.66 -1.02
C GLY A 83 9.79 -8.46 -0.13
N ARG A 84 10.44 -7.30 -0.37
CA ARG A 84 10.11 -6.03 0.30
C ARG A 84 9.04 -5.23 -0.43
N CYS A 85 8.76 -5.58 -1.69
CA CYS A 85 7.71 -4.98 -2.49
C CYS A 85 6.79 -6.07 -3.06
N LEU A 86 5.49 -5.88 -2.89
CA LEU A 86 4.44 -6.67 -3.51
C LEU A 86 3.75 -5.83 -4.57
N THR A 87 3.75 -6.32 -5.81
CA THR A 87 3.05 -5.70 -6.93
C THR A 87 1.73 -6.45 -7.19
N LEU A 88 0.67 -5.70 -7.45
CA LEU A 88 -0.63 -6.18 -7.90
C LEU A 88 -0.94 -5.49 -9.23
N THR A 89 -1.20 -6.25 -10.29
CA THR A 89 -1.72 -5.68 -11.55
C THR A 89 -3.06 -6.30 -11.87
N GLY A 90 -3.96 -5.55 -12.47
CA GLY A 90 -5.27 -6.06 -12.89
C GLY A 90 -5.99 -5.09 -13.80
N VAL A 91 -7.28 -5.33 -14.02
CA VAL A 91 -8.11 -4.52 -14.91
C VAL A 91 -9.42 -4.15 -14.23
N ILE A 92 -9.76 -2.87 -14.33
CA ILE A 92 -11.08 -2.32 -14.04
C ILE A 92 -11.76 -1.93 -15.36
N ALA A 93 -13.06 -1.62 -15.34
CA ALA A 93 -13.78 -1.23 -16.57
C ALA A 93 -13.08 -0.11 -17.40
N PRO A 94 -12.44 0.91 -16.78
CA PRO A 94 -11.63 1.90 -17.50
C PRO A 94 -10.31 1.40 -18.12
N GLY A 95 -9.80 0.22 -17.76
CA GLY A 95 -8.54 -0.32 -18.27
C GLY A 95 -7.60 -0.87 -17.19
N PRO A 96 -6.30 -1.01 -17.49
CA PRO A 96 -5.32 -1.63 -16.60
C PRO A 96 -4.97 -0.75 -15.40
N VAL A 97 -4.96 -1.34 -14.21
CA VAL A 97 -4.51 -0.75 -12.95
C VAL A 97 -3.26 -1.48 -12.47
N ARG A 98 -2.32 -0.73 -11.91
CA ARG A 98 -1.10 -1.29 -11.29
C ARG A 98 -0.93 -0.68 -9.90
N SER A 99 -0.64 -1.52 -8.92
CA SER A 99 -0.34 -1.07 -7.58
C SER A 99 0.88 -1.77 -7.00
N TYR A 100 1.51 -1.08 -6.05
CA TYR A 100 2.71 -1.53 -5.38
C TYR A 100 2.58 -1.20 -3.90
N VAL A 101 2.96 -2.16 -3.06
CA VAL A 101 3.09 -1.96 -1.62
C VAL A 101 4.52 -2.30 -1.24
N THR A 102 5.18 -1.39 -0.52
CA THR A 102 6.59 -1.49 -0.16
C THR A 102 6.79 -1.32 1.33
N LEU A 103 7.68 -2.12 1.91
CA LEU A 103 8.09 -2.03 3.30
C LEU A 103 9.54 -1.54 3.43
N ARG A 104 9.77 -0.57 4.32
CA ARG A 104 11.13 -0.16 4.71
C ARG A 104 11.22 0.15 6.19
N SER A 105 12.33 -0.19 6.84
CA SER A 105 12.61 0.25 8.20
C SER A 105 13.02 1.73 8.21
N VAL A 106 12.48 2.50 9.13
CA VAL A 106 12.74 3.94 9.27
C VAL A 106 12.95 4.32 10.73
N ALA A 107 13.80 5.32 10.96
CA ALA A 107 13.82 6.03 12.24
C ALA A 107 12.73 7.12 12.19
N TYR A 108 11.92 7.22 13.23
CA TYR A 108 10.91 8.27 13.36
C TYR A 108 11.04 8.93 14.74
N GLN A 109 10.68 10.21 14.83
CA GLN A 109 10.72 10.92 16.10
C GLN A 109 9.45 10.61 16.89
N ARG A 110 9.58 10.06 18.11
CA ARG A 110 8.44 9.90 19.02
C ARG A 110 8.13 11.29 19.58
N THR A 111 6.96 11.83 19.23
CA THR A 111 6.49 13.16 19.66
C THR A 111 5.65 13.11 20.94
N GLU A 112 5.63 11.98 21.67
CA GLU A 112 5.02 11.99 23.00
C GLU A 112 5.78 12.96 23.90
N ALA A 113 5.01 13.84 24.54
CA ALA A 113 5.45 15.02 25.24
C ALA A 113 6.27 14.67 26.50
N ASP A 114 7.54 14.35 26.30
CA ASP A 114 8.54 14.35 27.37
C ASP A 114 9.38 15.63 27.25
N PRO A 115 9.35 16.54 28.25
CA PRO A 115 10.03 17.83 28.17
C PRO A 115 11.56 17.75 28.09
N ASP A 116 12.19 16.60 28.35
CA ASP A 116 13.66 16.47 28.41
C ASP A 116 14.32 15.61 27.32
N GLY A 117 13.60 15.19 26.27
CA GLY A 117 14.28 14.65 25.09
C GLY A 117 13.36 14.03 24.06
N ALA A 118 13.44 14.54 22.82
CA ALA A 118 12.91 13.83 21.67
C ALA A 118 13.62 12.48 21.51
N ALA A 119 12.99 11.39 21.96
CA ALA A 119 13.50 10.05 21.71
C ALA A 119 13.28 9.68 20.23
N VAL A 120 14.36 9.35 19.52
CA VAL A 120 14.29 8.74 18.18
C VAL A 120 13.84 7.29 18.35
N GLY A 121 12.65 6.97 17.85
CA GLY A 121 12.13 5.60 17.75
C GLY A 121 12.48 4.95 16.41
N PHE A 122 12.26 3.64 16.32
CA PHE A 122 12.39 2.87 15.07
C PHE A 122 11.04 2.28 14.69
N GLY A 123 10.74 2.19 13.40
CA GLY A 123 9.50 1.59 12.93
C GLY A 123 9.62 1.10 11.50
N THR A 124 8.50 0.63 10.97
CA THR A 124 8.41 0.18 9.57
C THR A 124 7.43 1.09 8.84
N GLU A 125 7.90 1.65 7.73
CA GLU A 125 7.08 2.44 6.84
C GLU A 125 6.56 1.56 5.70
N VAL A 126 5.25 1.64 5.48
CA VAL A 126 4.53 0.99 4.40
C VAL A 126 4.15 2.06 3.38
N TRP A 127 4.64 1.95 2.16
CA TRP A 127 4.29 2.81 1.03
C TRP A 127 3.30 2.09 0.12
N THR A 128 2.21 2.76 -0.23
CA THR A 128 1.21 2.26 -1.18
C THR A 128 1.15 3.22 -2.37
N HIS A 129 1.32 2.67 -3.58
CA HIS A 129 1.23 3.39 -4.83
C HIS A 129 0.21 2.71 -5.75
N VAL A 130 -0.65 3.48 -6.41
CA VAL A 130 -1.62 2.99 -7.39
C VAL A 130 -1.63 3.89 -8.62
N ASP A 131 -1.33 3.30 -9.77
CA ASP A 131 -1.48 3.87 -11.10
C ASP A 131 -2.83 3.47 -11.70
N LEU A 132 -3.68 4.45 -12.02
CA LEU A 132 -5.00 4.21 -12.60
C LEU A 132 -5.05 4.55 -14.11
N PRO A 133 -5.96 3.91 -14.87
CA PRO A 133 -6.22 4.26 -16.26
C PRO A 133 -6.61 5.73 -16.47
N LEU A 134 -6.26 6.28 -17.63
CA LEU A 134 -6.81 7.55 -18.09
C LEU A 134 -8.34 7.51 -18.07
N ARG A 135 -8.99 8.59 -17.60
CA ARG A 135 -10.46 8.69 -17.45
C ARG A 135 -11.08 7.80 -16.37
N THR A 136 -10.29 7.27 -15.45
CA THR A 136 -10.84 6.60 -14.27
C THR A 136 -11.86 7.51 -13.55
N PRO A 137 -13.09 7.05 -13.28
CA PRO A 137 -14.11 7.88 -12.66
C PRO A 137 -13.68 8.42 -11.29
N PRO A 138 -13.99 9.68 -10.94
CA PRO A 138 -13.65 10.25 -9.64
C PRO A 138 -14.18 9.45 -8.44
N ALA A 139 -15.30 8.74 -8.60
CA ALA A 139 -15.84 7.85 -7.57
C ALA A 139 -14.90 6.69 -7.24
N VAL A 140 -14.29 6.05 -8.26
CA VAL A 140 -13.31 4.98 -8.09
C VAL A 140 -12.06 5.50 -7.38
N VAL A 141 -11.57 6.69 -7.78
CA VAL A 141 -10.42 7.33 -7.13
C VAL A 141 -10.70 7.62 -5.66
N ARG A 142 -11.89 8.14 -5.32
CA ARG A 142 -12.29 8.39 -3.92
C ARG A 142 -12.37 7.10 -3.11
N LEU A 143 -13.02 6.07 -3.67
CA LEU A 143 -13.13 4.76 -3.03
C LEU A 143 -11.76 4.17 -2.69
N LEU A 144 -10.83 4.17 -3.65
CA LEU A 144 -9.48 3.65 -3.45
C LEU A 144 -8.68 4.46 -2.43
N ASN A 145 -8.76 5.80 -2.47
CA ASN A 145 -8.14 6.65 -1.45
C ASN A 145 -8.68 6.34 -0.04
N ASP A 146 -9.99 6.17 0.11
CA ASP A 146 -10.61 5.88 1.40
C ASP A 146 -10.23 4.49 1.92
N VAL A 147 -10.12 3.52 1.02
CA VAL A 147 -9.63 2.16 1.30
C VAL A 147 -8.20 2.20 1.83
N ILE A 148 -7.30 2.87 1.11
CA ILE A 148 -5.89 2.97 1.47
C ILE A 148 -5.73 3.68 2.83
N ARG A 149 -6.39 4.83 3.01
CA ARG A 149 -6.36 5.57 4.29
C ARG A 149 -6.90 4.77 5.47
N ARG A 150 -7.93 3.95 5.26
CA ARG A 150 -8.48 3.09 6.32
C ARG A 150 -7.54 1.94 6.64
N GLY A 151 -7.01 1.25 5.63
CA GLY A 151 -6.02 0.19 5.83
C GLY A 151 -4.77 0.70 6.54
N ASN A 152 -4.26 1.86 6.14
CA ASN A 152 -3.12 2.51 6.79
C ASN A 152 -3.39 2.83 8.28
N ARG A 153 -4.57 3.38 8.58
CA ARG A 153 -4.97 3.62 9.99
C ARG A 153 -5.11 2.33 10.78
N HIS A 154 -5.63 1.27 10.16
CA HIS A 154 -5.80 -0.03 10.78
C HIS A 154 -4.45 -0.68 11.10
N LEU A 155 -3.52 -0.70 10.15
CA LEU A 155 -2.14 -1.17 10.35
C LEU A 155 -1.45 -0.45 11.50
N ARG A 156 -1.56 0.88 11.55
CA ARG A 156 -0.98 1.66 12.65
C ARG A 156 -1.62 1.35 14.00
N GLY A 157 -2.94 1.11 14.03
CA GLY A 157 -3.69 0.84 15.26
C GLY A 157 -3.44 -0.55 15.84
N GLU A 158 -3.30 -1.57 14.99
CA GLU A 158 -3.09 -2.95 15.46
C GLU A 158 -1.62 -3.29 15.73
N LEU A 159 -0.68 -2.72 14.97
CA LEU A 159 0.73 -3.07 15.06
C LEU A 159 1.58 -2.03 15.79
N GLY A 160 1.12 -0.78 15.89
CA GLY A 160 1.91 0.35 16.39
C GLY A 160 1.89 0.56 17.92
N SER A 161 1.84 -0.51 18.71
CA SER A 161 1.86 -0.46 20.19
C SER A 161 3.27 -0.27 20.74
#